data_AF-A0A2I0PJU3-F1
#
_entry.id   AF-A0A2I0PJU3-F1
#
_cell.length_a   1.000
_cell.length_b   1.000
_cell.length_c   1.000
_cell.angle_alpha   90.00
_cell.angle_beta   90.00
_cell.angle_gamma   90.00
#
_symmetry.space_group_name_H-M   'P 1'
#
loop_
_entity.id
_entity.type
_entity.pdbx_description
1 polymer ?
#
loop_
_entity_poly.entity_id
_entity_poly.type
_entity_poly.pdbx_seq_one_letter_code
_entity_poly.pdbx_strand_id
1 'polypeptide(L)'
;MSEWIEVKKEEEKKEKVNIWDPAASGQSIQGIFIDKEEEVGQYKSNMYTLRQENDEEIKIWGSTVLDSLMEKVPYGSEARITFNGTQPSKNGRNPWKDYKVEFRELD
;
A
#
# COMPACT_ATOMS: atom_id res chain seq x y z
N MET A 1 -15.51 -28.31 -40.82
CA MET A 1 -15.88 -28.26 -39.39
C MET A 1 -14.59 -27.93 -38.65
N SER A 2 -14.48 -26.72 -38.10
CA SER A 2 -13.24 -26.31 -37.44
C SER A 2 -13.21 -26.89 -36.02
N GLU A 3 -12.14 -27.58 -35.68
CA GLU A 3 -11.91 -28.14 -34.35
C GLU A 3 -11.51 -27.03 -33.39
N TRP A 4 -12.19 -26.96 -32.24
CA TRP A 4 -11.89 -25.97 -31.21
C TRP A 4 -10.70 -26.44 -30.37
N ILE A 5 -9.74 -25.55 -30.17
CA ILE A 5 -8.58 -25.78 -29.30
C ILE A 5 -8.91 -25.22 -27.92
N GLU A 6 -8.93 -26.09 -26.91
CA GLU A 6 -9.16 -25.73 -25.52
C GLU A 6 -7.88 -25.14 -24.90
N VAL A 7 -7.96 -23.87 -24.49
CA VAL A 7 -6.86 -23.20 -23.77
C VAL A 7 -6.94 -23.63 -22.30
N LYS A 8 -5.98 -24.43 -21.86
CA LYS A 8 -5.82 -24.75 -20.44
C LYS A 8 -5.35 -23.50 -19.71
N LYS A 9 -6.13 -23.09 -18.70
CA LYS A 9 -5.74 -22.05 -17.76
C LYS A 9 -4.48 -22.50 -17.04
N GLU A 10 -3.33 -21.93 -17.39
CA GLU A 10 -2.16 -22.01 -16.53
C GLU A 10 -2.58 -21.48 -15.16
N GLU A 11 -2.37 -22.29 -14.13
CA GLU A 11 -2.55 -21.85 -12.76
C GLU A 11 -1.53 -20.73 -12.52
N GLU A 12 -1.91 -19.49 -12.81
CA GLU A 12 -1.29 -18.31 -12.25
C GLU A 12 -1.16 -18.60 -10.76
N LYS A 13 0.07 -18.81 -10.30
CA LYS A 13 0.40 -18.74 -8.88
C LYS A 13 -0.13 -17.39 -8.45
N LYS A 14 -1.30 -17.38 -7.81
CA LYS A 14 -1.87 -16.18 -7.19
C LYS A 14 -0.88 -15.79 -6.12
N GLU A 15 0.10 -14.96 -6.47
CA GLU A 15 0.88 -14.22 -5.51
C GLU A 15 -0.15 -13.52 -4.63
N LYS A 16 -0.23 -13.95 -3.37
CA LYS A 16 -1.13 -13.35 -2.42
C LYS A 16 -0.61 -11.94 -2.20
N VAL A 17 -1.21 -10.98 -2.89
CA VAL A 17 -0.90 -9.56 -2.70
C VAL A 17 -1.15 -9.24 -1.23
N ASN A 18 -0.08 -8.99 -0.48
CA ASN A 18 -0.17 -8.68 0.94
C ASN A 18 -0.51 -7.20 1.08
N ILE A 19 -1.81 -6.90 1.13
CA ILE A 19 -2.29 -5.52 1.32
C ILE A 19 -2.47 -5.28 2.82
N TRP A 20 -1.77 -4.30 3.36
CA TRP A 20 -1.93 -3.88 4.74
C TRP A 20 -3.15 -2.96 4.89
N ASP A 21 -4.06 -3.37 5.77
CA ASP A 21 -5.16 -2.54 6.25
C ASP A 21 -5.16 -2.54 7.79
N PRO A 22 -4.71 -1.45 8.45
CA PRO A 22 -4.59 -1.42 9.89
C PRO A 22 -5.97 -1.40 10.58
N ALA A 23 -6.14 -2.30 11.54
CA ALA A 23 -7.39 -2.43 12.30
C ALA A 23 -7.37 -1.60 13.61
N ALA A 24 -6.18 -1.32 14.16
CA ALA A 24 -6.03 -0.67 15.46
C ALA A 24 -4.92 0.39 15.45
N SER A 25 -5.15 1.49 16.16
CA SER A 25 -4.16 2.54 16.35
C SER A 25 -2.88 1.99 16.99
N GLY A 26 -1.72 2.43 16.50
CA GLY A 26 -0.40 1.98 16.92
C GLY A 26 0.18 0.86 16.07
N GLN A 27 -0.62 0.22 15.20
CA GLN A 27 -0.09 -0.75 14.23
C GLN A 27 0.84 -0.04 13.24
N SER A 28 1.97 -0.67 12.96
CA SER A 28 2.94 -0.16 11.99
C SER A 28 3.45 -1.23 11.06
N ILE A 29 3.79 -0.82 9.85
CA ILE A 29 4.56 -1.60 8.88
C ILE A 29 5.85 -0.86 8.56
N GLN A 30 6.86 -1.61 8.16
CA GLN A 30 8.18 -1.10 7.82
C GLN A 30 8.71 -1.86 6.61
N GLY A 31 9.48 -1.17 5.77
CA GLY A 31 10.18 -1.77 4.65
C GLY A 31 10.81 -0.72 3.74
N ILE A 32 11.53 -1.20 2.72
CA ILE A 32 12.13 -0.35 1.69
C ILE A 32 11.03 0.10 0.74
N PHE A 33 10.89 1.41 0.53
CA PHE A 33 9.94 1.95 -0.42
C PHE A 33 10.42 1.70 -1.85
N ILE A 34 9.79 0.76 -2.55
CA ILE A 34 10.26 0.26 -3.85
C ILE A 34 9.39 0.67 -5.03
N ASP A 35 8.10 0.91 -4.82
CA ASP A 35 7.18 1.19 -5.92
C ASP A 35 5.97 2.04 -5.50
N LYS A 36 5.48 2.85 -6.42
CA LYS A 36 4.22 3.61 -6.31
C LYS A 36 3.44 3.47 -7.60
N GLU A 37 2.25 2.92 -7.47
CA GLU A 37 1.29 2.85 -8.56
C GLU A 37 0.25 3.98 -8.36
N GLU A 38 -0.04 4.75 -9.41
CA GLU A 38 -1.04 5.83 -9.38
C GLU A 38 -2.31 5.41 -10.14
N GLU A 39 -3.44 6.05 -9.82
CA GLU A 39 -4.74 5.78 -10.44
C GLU A 39 -5.23 4.31 -10.37
N VAL A 40 -4.91 3.59 -9.29
CA VAL A 40 -5.25 2.17 -9.14
C VAL A 40 -6.68 1.98 -8.59
N GLY A 41 -7.41 1.03 -9.19
CA GLY A 41 -8.73 0.58 -8.74
C GLY A 41 -9.88 1.55 -9.06
N GLN A 42 -11.08 1.25 -8.57
CA GLN A 42 -12.29 2.02 -8.87
C GLN A 42 -12.26 3.48 -8.39
N TYR A 43 -11.40 3.78 -7.41
CA TYR A 43 -11.29 5.09 -6.78
C TYR A 43 -10.07 5.88 -7.26
N LYS A 44 -9.28 5.34 -8.20
CA LYS A 44 -8.04 5.95 -8.71
C LYS A 44 -7.07 6.36 -7.59
N SER A 45 -6.92 5.50 -6.59
CA SER A 45 -6.04 5.76 -5.44
C SER A 45 -4.59 5.44 -5.79
N ASN A 46 -3.65 6.05 -5.07
CA ASN A 46 -2.26 5.59 -5.08
C ASN A 46 -2.15 4.26 -4.33
N MET A 47 -1.18 3.44 -4.71
CA MET A 47 -0.77 2.25 -3.99
C MET A 47 0.74 2.31 -3.79
N TYR A 48 1.19 2.14 -2.55
CA TYR A 48 2.61 2.14 -2.21
C TYR A 48 3.04 0.71 -1.86
N THR A 49 4.19 0.29 -2.35
CA THR A 49 4.78 -1.02 -2.07
C THR A 49 6.04 -0.85 -1.23
N LEU A 50 6.06 -1.51 -0.07
CA LEU A 50 7.24 -1.63 0.78
C LEU A 50 7.75 -3.08 0.71
N ARG A 51 9.06 -3.25 0.52
CA ARG A 51 9.71 -4.56 0.63
C ARG A 51 10.21 -4.76 2.06
N GLN A 52 9.74 -5.80 2.72
CA GLN A 52 10.16 -6.17 4.07
C GLN A 52 11.50 -6.91 4.07
N GLU A 53 12.10 -7.10 5.25
CA GLU A 53 13.39 -7.78 5.41
C GLU A 53 13.38 -9.25 4.95
N ASN A 54 12.22 -9.90 4.94
CA ASN A 54 12.02 -11.26 4.45
C ASN A 54 11.76 -11.34 2.93
N ASP A 55 12.04 -10.25 2.19
CA ASP A 55 11.72 -10.07 0.77
C ASP A 55 10.22 -10.14 0.43
N GLU A 56 9.33 -10.12 1.42
CA GLU A 56 7.89 -10.00 1.16
C GLU A 56 7.53 -8.55 0.83
N GLU A 57 6.70 -8.37 -0.19
CA GLU A 57 6.14 -7.07 -0.54
C GLU A 57 4.82 -6.85 0.20
N ILE A 58 4.73 -5.72 0.89
CA ILE A 58 3.51 -5.26 1.52
C ILE A 58 3.03 -3.99 0.83
N LYS A 59 1.78 -4.02 0.37
CA LYS A 59 1.14 -2.90 -0.30
C LYS A 59 0.24 -2.15 0.65
N ILE A 60 0.17 -0.83 0.51
CA ILE A 60 -0.73 0.03 1.29
C ILE A 60 -1.45 1.00 0.36
N TRP A 61 -2.78 1.07 0.54
CA TRP A 61 -3.61 2.04 -0.17
C TRP A 61 -3.32 3.46 0.31
N GLY A 62 -3.09 4.32 -0.66
CA GLY A 62 -2.99 5.76 -0.51
C GLY A 62 -4.27 6.37 0.06
N SER A 63 -4.08 7.48 0.74
CA SER A 63 -5.12 8.39 1.21
C SER A 63 -4.52 9.79 1.19
N THR A 64 -5.34 10.84 1.15
CA THR A 64 -4.82 12.22 1.09
C THR A 64 -3.73 12.51 2.13
N VAL A 65 -3.87 11.97 3.35
CA VAL A 65 -2.87 12.12 4.43
C VAL A 65 -1.61 11.33 4.12
N LEU A 66 -1.76 10.04 3.80
CA LEU A 66 -0.62 9.19 3.50
C LEU A 66 0.14 9.67 2.25
N ASP A 67 -0.57 10.11 1.21
CA ASP A 67 -0.01 10.60 -0.03
C ASP A 67 0.88 11.82 0.23
N SER A 68 0.37 12.79 0.99
CA SER A 68 1.11 14.01 1.37
C SER A 68 2.36 13.73 2.22
N LEU A 69 2.37 12.60 2.94
CA LEU A 69 3.52 12.17 3.75
C LEU A 69 4.54 11.40 2.89
N MET A 70 4.07 10.47 2.06
CA MET A 70 4.91 9.64 1.20
C MET A 70 5.56 10.43 0.07
N GLU A 71 4.99 11.55 -0.38
CA GLU A 71 5.64 12.48 -1.32
C GLU A 71 7.02 12.99 -0.84
N LYS A 72 7.27 12.93 0.48
CA LYS A 72 8.53 13.36 1.10
C LYS A 72 9.51 12.22 1.32
N VAL A 73 9.10 10.98 1.05
CA VAL A 73 9.91 9.78 1.26
C VAL A 73 10.60 9.43 -0.06
N PRO A 74 11.94 9.45 -0.12
CA PRO A 74 12.65 9.05 -1.32
C PRO A 74 12.48 7.55 -1.61
N TYR A 75 12.39 7.20 -2.89
CA TYR A 75 12.50 5.80 -3.31
C TYR A 75 13.80 5.17 -2.82
N GLY A 76 13.74 3.89 -2.46
CA GLY A 76 14.88 3.15 -1.91
C GLY A 76 15.18 3.46 -0.44
N SER A 77 14.53 4.46 0.17
CA SER A 77 14.63 4.66 1.62
C SER A 77 13.83 3.61 2.38
N GLU A 78 14.26 3.34 3.61
CA GLU A 78 13.46 2.54 4.51
C GLU A 78 12.41 3.43 5.18
N ALA A 79 11.14 3.06 5.01
CA ALA A 79 10.00 3.78 5.55
C ALA A 79 9.28 2.94 6.60
N ARG A 80 8.82 3.60 7.66
CA ARG A 80 7.92 3.06 8.67
C ARG A 80 6.62 3.87 8.66
N ILE A 81 5.52 3.17 8.42
CA ILE A 81 4.17 3.75 8.40
C ILE A 81 3.43 3.26 9.63
N THR A 82 2.98 4.19 10.48
CA THR A 82 2.22 3.89 11.70
C THR A 82 0.81 4.47 11.58
N PHE A 83 -0.21 3.66 11.85
CA PHE A 83 -1.60 4.10 11.88
C PHE A 83 -1.94 4.70 13.24
N ASN A 84 -2.34 5.97 13.29
CA ASN A 84 -2.66 6.66 14.54
C ASN A 84 -4.14 6.55 14.93
N GLY A 85 -4.94 5.80 14.17
CA GLY A 85 -6.39 5.71 14.36
C GLY A 85 -7.15 6.56 13.35
N THR A 86 -8.42 6.81 13.65
CA THR A 86 -9.29 7.64 12.80
C THR A 86 -9.56 8.98 13.45
N GLN A 87 -9.65 10.01 12.63
CA GLN A 87 -9.99 11.37 13.04
C GLN A 87 -11.37 11.74 12.48
N PRO A 88 -12.18 12.52 13.23
CA PRO A 88 -13.46 12.97 12.74
C PRO A 88 -13.28 13.88 11.53
N SER A 89 -14.18 13.76 10.54
CA SER A 89 -14.23 14.75 9.46
C SER A 89 -14.94 16.02 9.91
N LYS A 90 -14.54 17.17 9.37
CA LYS A 90 -15.14 18.48 9.68
C LYS A 90 -16.67 18.51 9.51
N ASN A 91 -17.20 17.69 8.60
CA ASN A 91 -18.63 17.62 8.28
C ASN A 91 -19.33 16.36 8.82
N GLY A 92 -18.67 15.57 9.69
CA GLY A 92 -19.28 14.43 10.37
C GLY A 92 -19.68 13.24 9.48
N ARG A 93 -19.16 13.16 8.24
CA ARG A 93 -19.48 12.04 7.32
C ARG A 93 -18.66 10.80 7.64
N ASN A 94 -17.46 10.74 7.09
CA ASN A 94 -16.58 9.60 7.25
C ASN A 94 -15.34 10.02 8.04
N PRO A 95 -15.00 9.29 9.11
CA PRO A 95 -13.69 9.43 9.74
C PRO A 95 -12.60 9.14 8.72
N TRP A 96 -11.50 9.86 8.79
CA TRP A 96 -10.33 9.64 7.94
C TRP A 96 -9.21 8.97 8.74
N LYS A 97 -8.44 8.12 8.08
CA LYS A 97 -7.31 7.41 8.69
C LYS A 97 -6.13 8.37 8.85
N ASP A 98 -5.64 8.50 10.07
CA ASP A 98 -4.45 9.29 10.37
C ASP A 98 -3.20 8.41 10.38
N TYR A 99 -2.10 8.94 9.87
CA TYR A 99 -0.86 8.21 9.70
C TYR A 99 0.33 9.05 10.13
N LYS A 100 1.34 8.37 10.65
CA LYS A 100 2.69 8.88 10.82
C LYS A 100 3.62 8.11 9.88
N VAL A 101 4.43 8.82 9.13
CA VAL A 101 5.47 8.24 8.27
C VAL A 101 6.82 8.74 8.74
N GLU A 102 7.75 7.81 8.94
CA GLU A 102 9.14 8.06 9.28
C GLU A 102 10.00 7.36 8.22
N PHE A 103 11.12 7.95 7.81
CA PHE A 103 12.04 7.29 6.89
C PHE A 103 13.49 7.51 7.31
N ARG A 104 14.36 6.60 6.86
CA ARG A 104 15.81 6.77 6.88
C ARG A 104 16.38 6.41 5.51
N GLU A 105 17.34 7.19 5.06
CA GLU A 105 18.10 6.89 3.84
C GLU A 105 19.03 5.70 4.11
N LEU A 106 19.21 4.86 3.10
CA LEU A 106 20.17 3.77 3.12
C LEU A 106 21.42 4.27 2.39
N ASP A 107 22.53 4.37 3.12
CA ASP A 107 23.84 4.77 2.61
C ASP A 107 24.43 3.74 1.62
#